data_AF-A0A1K1SDA7-F1
#
_entry.id   AF-A0A1K1SDA7-F1
#
_cell.length_a   1.000
_cell.length_b   1.000
_cell.length_c   1.000
_cell.angle_alpha   90.00
_cell.angle_beta   90.00
_cell.angle_gamma   90.00
#
_symmetry.space_group_name_H-M   'P 1'
#
loop_
_entity.id
_entity.type
_entity.pdbx_description
1 polymer ?
#
loop_
_entity_poly.entity_id
_entity_poly.type
_entity_poly.pdbx_seq_one_letter_code
_entity_poly.pdbx_strand_id
1 'polypeptide(L)' 'MYRHFSIYLLLATLSYYLGVMVVTIPGNIPLNNMLEAFTIQGAAVDELHLMRAQFEQKWNMLNHIRTLCSLASFILVMI' A
#
# COMPACT_ATOMS: atom_id res chain seq x y z
N MET A 1 17.96 -11.43 27.57
CA MET A 1 16.87 -12.01 26.76
C MET A 1 15.83 -10.97 26.35
N TYR A 2 15.21 -10.25 27.28
CA TYR A 2 14.10 -9.30 26.99
C TYR A 2 14.45 -8.08 26.11
N ARG A 3 15.68 -7.55 26.20
CA ARG A 3 16.06 -6.31 25.48
C ARG A 3 16.02 -6.44 23.95
N HIS A 4 16.35 -7.62 23.41
CA HIS A 4 16.34 -7.84 21.96
C HIS A 4 14.91 -7.98 21.43
N PHE A 5 14.07 -8.69 22.16
CA PHE A 5 12.64 -8.85 21.86
C PHE A 5 11.92 -7.50 21.74
N SER A 6 12.18 -6.56 22.66
CA SER A 6 11.58 -5.22 22.58
C SER A 6 12.02 -4.41 21.35
N ILE A 7 13.25 -4.61 20.86
CA ILE A 7 13.74 -3.91 19.66
C ILE A 7 13.05 -4.47 18.42
N TYR A 8 12.88 -5.79 18.30
CA TYR A 8 12.19 -6.40 17.16
C TYR A 8 10.72 -5.99 17.09
N LEU A 9 10.02 -5.92 18.23
CA LEU A 9 8.65 -5.40 18.28
C LEU A 9 8.54 -3.94 17.86
N LEU A 10 9.50 -3.09 18.26
CA LEU A 10 9.56 -1.70 17.80
C LEU A 10 9.76 -1.63 16.28
N LEU A 11 10.70 -2.41 15.74
CA LEU A 11 10.94 -2.46 14.29
C LEU A 11 9.74 -3.01 13.52
N ALA A 12 9.05 -4.01 14.06
CA ALA A 12 7.83 -4.56 13.47
C ALA A 12 6.72 -3.50 13.40
N THR A 13 6.56 -2.74 14.49
CA THR A 13 5.57 -1.66 14.59
C THR A 13 5.89 -0.55 13.59
N LEU A 14 7.15 -0.10 13.51
CA LEU A 14 7.57 0.93 12.57
C LEU A 14 7.42 0.47 11.12
N SER A 15 7.81 -0.78 10.82
CA SER A 15 7.67 -1.35 9.47
C SER A 15 6.20 -1.40 9.04
N TYR A 16 5.30 -1.81 9.93
CA TYR A 16 3.88 -1.84 9.62
C TYR A 16 3.29 -0.43 9.51
N TYR A 17 3.56 0.44 10.49
CA TYR A 17 2.97 1.77 10.51
C TYR A 17 3.43 2.61 9.31
N LEU A 18 4.73 2.71 9.08
CA LEU A 18 5.28 3.50 7.98
C LEU A 18 5.05 2.84 6.62
N GLY A 19 5.24 1.53 6.52
CA GLY A 19 5.15 0.83 5.25
C GLY A 19 3.74 0.46 4.81
N VAL A 20 2.79 0.37 5.74
CA VAL A 20 1.39 0.02 5.44
C VAL A 20 0.49 1.23 5.63
N MET A 21 0.38 1.79 6.83
CA MET A 21 -0.59 2.87 7.10
C MET A 21 -0.22 4.16 6.35
N VAL A 22 1.03 4.61 6.47
CA VAL A 22 1.50 5.85 5.82
C VAL A 22 1.56 5.72 4.30
N VAL A 23 1.68 4.52 3.72
CA VAL A 23 1.58 4.32 2.26
C VAL A 23 0.11 4.29 1.81
N THR A 24 -0.76 3.67 2.61
CA THR A 24 -2.17 3.51 2.26
C THR A 24 -2.92 4.84 2.25
N ILE A 25 -2.76 5.66 3.30
CA ILE A 25 -3.57 6.87 3.50
C ILE A 25 -3.37 7.93 2.40
N PRO A 26 -2.14 8.37 2.08
CA PRO A 26 -1.90 9.36 1.04
C PRO A 26 -1.70 8.74 -0.36
N GLY A 27 -1.52 7.43 -0.48
CA GLY A 27 -1.25 6.75 -1.74
C GLY A 27 -2.46 5.97 -2.26
N ASN A 28 -2.74 4.82 -1.65
CA ASN A 28 -3.79 3.92 -2.13
C ASN A 28 -5.21 4.50 -2.00
N ILE A 29 -5.54 5.21 -0.90
CA ILE A 29 -6.87 5.80 -0.73
C ILE A 29 -7.17 6.83 -1.83
N PRO A 30 -6.31 7.83 -2.13
CA PRO A 30 -6.55 8.75 -3.23
C PRO A 30 -6.68 8.06 -4.60
N LEU A 31 -5.89 7.01 -4.86
CA LEU A 31 -6.02 6.24 -6.10
C LEU A 31 -7.35 5.50 -6.19
N ASN A 32 -7.86 4.96 -5.07
CA ASN A 32 -9.17 4.33 -5.03
C ASN A 32 -10.30 5.35 -5.21
N ASN A 33 -10.20 6.52 -4.56
CA ASN A 33 -11.17 7.61 -4.73
C ASN A 33 -11.21 8.11 -6.18
N MET A 34 -10.06 8.13 -6.86
CA MET A 34 -9.98 8.46 -8.30
C MET A 34 -10.76 7.45 -9.16
N LEU A 35 -10.66 6.14 -8.87
CA LEU A 35 -11.47 5.13 -9.56
C LEU A 35 -12.96 5.28 -9.25
N GLU A 36 -13.32 5.55 -7.99
CA GLU A 36 -14.70 5.74 -7.57
C GLU A 36 -15.36 6.94 -8.26
N ALA A 37 -14.60 8.00 -8.50
CA ALA A 37 -15.08 9.19 -9.21
C ALA A 37 -15.20 9.01 -10.74
N PHE A 38 -14.65 7.94 -11.31
CA PHE A 38 -14.63 7.72 -12.77
C PHE A 38 -15.86 6.92 -13.23
N THR A 39 -16.66 7.51 -14.13
CA THR A 39 -17.85 6.85 -14.70
C THR A 39 -17.46 5.90 -15.83
N ILE A 40 -17.75 4.60 -15.66
CA ILE A 40 -17.48 3.58 -16.69
C ILE A 40 -18.57 3.57 -17.77
N GLN A 41 -19.83 3.83 -17.39
CA GLN A 41 -20.96 3.83 -18.33
C GLN A 41 -20.80 4.95 -19.37
N GLY A 42 -20.67 4.55 -20.63
CA GLY A 42 -20.51 5.47 -21.75
C GLY A 42 -19.09 5.98 -21.98
N ALA A 43 -18.10 5.54 -21.17
CA ALA A 43 -16.70 5.90 -21.38
C ALA A 43 -16.18 5.30 -22.70
N ALA A 44 -15.43 6.10 -23.44
CA ALA A 44 -14.73 5.63 -24.63
C ALA A 44 -13.60 4.66 -24.24
N VAL A 45 -13.22 3.77 -25.15
CA VAL A 45 -12.14 2.80 -24.93
C VAL A 45 -10.83 3.52 -24.55
N ASP A 46 -10.53 4.65 -25.20
CA ASP A 46 -9.33 5.43 -24.91
C ASP A 46 -9.35 6.05 -23.49
N GLU A 47 -10.52 6.45 -22.98
CA GLU A 47 -10.68 6.98 -21.62
C GLU A 47 -10.44 5.88 -20.58
N LEU A 48 -10.93 4.66 -20.84
CA LEU A 48 -10.67 3.49 -19.99
C LEU A 48 -9.18 3.14 -19.95
N HIS A 49 -8.50 3.19 -21.10
CA HIS A 49 -7.06 2.95 -21.18
C HIS A 49 -6.26 4.01 -20.42
N LEU A 50 -6.63 5.29 -20.57
CA LEU A 50 -5.97 6.38 -19.86
C LEU A 50 -6.16 6.26 -18.34
N MET A 51 -7.39 5.97 -17.89
CA MET A 51 -7.71 5.77 -16.48
C MET A 51 -6.89 4.60 -15.90
N ARG A 52 -6.86 3.47 -16.61
CA ARG A 52 -6.05 2.31 -16.21
C ARG A 52 -4.57 2.65 -16.10
N ALA A 53 -4.00 3.35 -17.09
CA ALA A 53 -2.59 3.74 -17.09
C ALA A 53 -2.23 4.65 -15.91
N GLN A 54 -3.13 5.56 -15.52
CA GLN A 54 -2.93 6.46 -14.38
C GLN A 54 -3.01 5.75 -13.03
N PHE A 55 -3.81 4.68 -12.94
CA PHE A 55 -4.05 3.93 -11.70
C PHE A 55 -3.08 2.76 -11.51
N GLU A 56 -3.01 1.84 -12.48
CA GLU A 56 -2.48 0.48 -12.31
C GLU A 56 -1.03 0.46 -11.85
N GLN A 57 -0.15 1.19 -12.53
CA GLN A 57 1.29 1.17 -12.20
C GLN A 57 1.55 1.71 -10.79
N LYS A 58 0.92 2.85 -10.44
CA LYS A 58 1.09 3.47 -9.12
C LYS A 58 0.51 2.58 -8.03
N TRP A 59 -0.69 2.05 -8.24
CA TRP A 59 -1.37 1.20 -7.27
C TRP A 59 -0.61 -0.10 -7.01
N ASN A 60 -0.11 -0.76 -8.06
CA ASN A 60 0.71 -1.98 -7.94
C ASN A 60 2.02 -1.70 -7.20
N MET A 61 2.72 -0.61 -7.54
CA MET A 61 3.95 -0.23 -6.84
C MET A 61 3.71 0.00 -5.34
N LEU A 62 2.67 0.76 -4.97
CA LEU A 62 2.34 1.01 -3.58
C LEU A 62 1.95 -0.28 -2.84
N ASN A 63 1.23 -1.20 -3.49
CA ASN A 63 0.91 -2.49 -2.89
C ASN A 63 2.13 -3.38 -2.69
N HIS A 64 3.09 -3.38 -3.62
CA HIS A 64 4.35 -4.10 -3.40
C HIS A 64 5.08 -3.59 -2.16
N ILE A 65 5.13 -2.27 -1.94
CA ILE A 65 5.70 -1.68 -0.73
C ILE A 65 4.95 -2.18 0.51
N ARG A 66 3.61 -2.10 0.51
CA ARG A 66 2.78 -2.56 1.63
C ARG A 66 2.99 -4.04 1.93
N THR A 67 3.10 -4.89 0.91
CA THR A 67 3.33 -6.33 1.06
C THR A 67 4.70 -6.61 1.68
N LEU A 68 5.76 -5.97 1.17
CA LEU A 68 7.11 -6.15 1.71
C LEU A 68 7.20 -5.70 3.18
N CYS A 69 6.62 -4.56 3.51
CA CYS A 69 6.61 -4.04 4.87
C CYS A 69 5.74 -4.87 5.83
N SER A 70 4.59 -5.38 5.36
CA SER A 70 3.75 -6.29 6.17
C SER A 70 4.47 -7.61 6.43
N LEU A 71 5.13 -8.17 5.42
CA LEU A 71 5.92 -9.39 5.55
C LEU A 71 7.10 -9.20 6.51
N ALA A 72 7.83 -8.08 6.39
CA ALA A 72 8.91 -7.75 7.31
C ALA A 72 8.41 -7.61 8.75
N SER A 73 7.28 -6.92 8.96
CA SER A 73 6.65 -6.80 10.28
C SER A 73 6.29 -8.17 10.87
N PHE A 74 5.68 -9.04 10.07
CA PHE A 74 5.33 -10.41 10.48
C PHE A 74 6.56 -11.22 10.91
N ILE A 75 7.64 -11.18 10.13
CA ILE A 75 8.89 -11.88 10.47
C ILE A 75 9.50 -11.32 11.76
N LEU A 76 9.52 -10.00 11.93
CA LEU A 76 10.07 -9.33 13.12
C LEU A 76 9.30 -9.65 14.41
N VAL A 77 8.01 -9.96 14.33
CA VAL A 77 7.23 -10.39 15.51
C VAL A 77 7.55 -11.84 15.91
N MET A 78 7.97 -12.68 14.96
CA MET A 78 8.22 -14.10 15.21
C MET A 78 9.63 -14.42 15.74
N ILE A 79 10.55 -13.45 15.75
CA ILE A 79 11.95 -13.60 16.17
C ILE A 79 12.19 -12.84 17.48
#